data_AF-A0A932JGT6-F1
#
_entry.id   AF-A0A932JGT6-F1
#
_cell.length_a   1.000
_cell.length_b   1.000
_cell.length_c   1.000
_cell.angle_alpha   90.00
_cell.angle_beta   90.00
_cell.angle_gamma   90.00
#
_symmetry.space_group_name_H-M   'P 1'
#
loop_
_entity.id
_entity.type
_entity.pdbx_description
1 polymer ?
#
loop_
_entity_poly.entity_id
_entity_poly.type
_entity_poly.pdbx_seq_one_letter_code
_entity_poly.pdbx_strand_id
1 'polypeptide(L)'
;MSPFELNIRLMFFIRVLRWFLLVMSTMVLFYQHAGLTMQQILLIQSAFSALVVLFEIPSGYFSDVVGRKLTMIAGCALSCAGFALYSFAEGFWGFFIAEMTLGCAISFISGTDSAIVYDSLLALGKQSEYSKFEGRLMSIGNTSEGIASIIGGLLAAISLRMPFYVETGILLFTIPLAMMLTEPPRTRLDTSKGNFHTVWEIVVYAMHGHSELKWLIVYSSIVNASTLTMVWFIQPYLKLAGLPIWWFGVALVNRHFTDISTR
;
A
#
# COMPACT_ATOMS: atom_id res chain seq x y z
N MET A 1 9.30 24.10 16.29
CA MET A 1 8.30 23.29 15.59
C MET A 1 7.71 22.33 16.60
N SER A 2 6.40 22.25 16.73
CA SER A 2 5.82 21.31 17.70
C SER A 2 6.09 19.85 17.27
N PRO A 3 6.13 18.88 18.20
CA PRO A 3 6.28 17.48 17.85
C PRO A 3 5.21 16.98 16.86
N PHE A 4 3.99 17.52 16.95
CA PHE A 4 2.87 17.15 16.06
C PHE A 4 2.95 17.80 14.68
N GLU A 5 3.53 19.00 14.56
CA GLU A 5 3.87 19.57 13.25
C GLU A 5 4.96 18.76 12.55
N LEU A 6 5.92 18.24 13.32
CA LEU A 6 6.94 17.32 12.81
C LEU A 6 6.30 16.03 12.30
N ASN A 7 5.34 15.44 13.04
CA ASN A 7 4.62 14.25 12.59
C ASN A 7 4.00 14.41 11.21
N ILE A 8 3.31 15.53 10.95
CA ILE A 8 2.66 15.78 9.66
C ILE A 8 3.69 15.79 8.52
N ARG A 9 4.85 16.43 8.73
CA ARG A 9 5.94 16.47 7.75
C ARG A 9 6.57 15.10 7.53
N LEU A 10 6.89 14.38 8.61
CA LEU A 10 7.46 13.03 8.54
C LEU A 10 6.50 12.07 7.84
N MET A 11 5.21 12.10 8.17
CA MET A 11 4.19 11.29 7.53
C MET A 11 4.04 11.60 6.04
N PHE A 12 4.16 12.88 5.66
CA PHE A 12 4.20 13.27 4.26
C PHE A 12 5.37 12.60 3.53
N PHE A 13 6.59 12.67 4.07
CA PHE A 13 7.75 12.00 3.47
C PHE A 13 7.62 10.48 3.45
N ILE A 14 7.19 9.85 4.54
CA ILE A 14 7.00 8.40 4.62
C ILE A 14 6.00 7.94 3.54
N ARG A 15 4.86 8.63 3.40
CA ARG A 15 3.84 8.24 2.42
C ARG A 15 4.31 8.47 0.97
N VAL A 16 5.03 9.57 0.69
CA VAL A 16 5.63 9.79 -0.65
C VAL A 16 6.66 8.72 -0.99
N LEU A 17 7.57 8.38 -0.07
CA LEU A 17 8.57 7.32 -0.30
C LEU A 17 7.90 5.97 -0.57
N ARG A 18 6.82 5.65 0.16
CA ARG A 18 6.07 4.40 -0.03
C ARG A 18 5.24 4.35 -1.31
N TRP A 19 4.80 5.50 -1.83
CA TRP A 19 4.07 5.58 -3.10
C TRP A 19 5.02 5.65 -4.31
N PHE A 20 6.32 5.84 -4.08
CA PHE A 20 7.34 5.83 -5.12
C PHE A 20 7.70 4.39 -5.54
N LEU A 21 6.71 3.60 -5.96
CA LEU A 21 6.85 2.18 -6.23
C LEU A 21 7.55 1.92 -7.57
N LEU A 22 8.83 1.58 -7.52
CA LEU A 22 9.66 1.30 -8.72
C LEU A 22 9.31 -0.04 -9.39
N VAL A 23 8.65 -0.95 -8.67
CA VAL A 23 8.49 -2.35 -9.10
C VAL A 23 7.27 -2.57 -10.00
N MET A 24 6.26 -1.70 -9.94
CA MET A 24 4.95 -1.94 -10.55
C MET A 24 5.01 -2.14 -12.07
N SER A 25 5.95 -1.47 -12.75
CA SER A 25 6.10 -1.59 -14.20
C SER A 25 6.70 -2.90 -14.69
N THR A 26 7.34 -3.66 -13.81
CA THR A 26 8.12 -4.84 -14.20
C THR A 26 7.89 -6.09 -13.34
N MET A 27 7.02 -5.99 -12.34
CA MET A 27 6.74 -7.08 -11.39
C MET A 27 6.32 -8.40 -12.06
N VAL A 28 5.42 -8.36 -13.06
CA VAL A 28 4.97 -9.58 -13.75
C VAL A 28 6.10 -10.17 -14.60
N LEU A 29 6.88 -9.32 -15.27
CA LEU A 29 8.06 -9.77 -16.01
C LEU A 29 9.08 -10.43 -15.08
N PHE A 30 9.28 -9.88 -13.88
CA PHE A 30 10.20 -10.43 -12.89
C PHE A 30 9.77 -11.84 -12.43
N TYR A 31 8.49 -12.03 -12.10
CA TYR A 31 7.97 -13.36 -11.77
C TYR A 31 8.12 -14.36 -12.92
N GLN A 32 7.77 -13.95 -14.14
CA GLN A 32 7.88 -14.81 -15.32
C GLN A 32 9.33 -15.18 -15.61
N HIS A 33 10.26 -14.24 -15.44
CA HIS A 33 11.70 -14.49 -15.58
C HIS A 33 12.21 -15.48 -14.53
N ALA A 34 11.62 -15.47 -13.33
CA ALA A 34 11.89 -16.45 -12.29
C ALA A 34 11.12 -17.79 -12.45
N GLY A 35 10.43 -17.98 -13.58
CA GLY A 35 9.79 -19.25 -13.96
C GLY A 35 8.36 -19.43 -13.44
N LEU A 36 7.73 -18.40 -12.87
CA LEU A 36 6.35 -18.50 -12.40
C LEU A 36 5.36 -18.44 -13.55
N THR A 37 4.34 -19.30 -13.48
CA THR A 37 3.18 -19.22 -14.39
C THR A 37 2.23 -18.11 -13.97
N MET A 38 1.39 -17.64 -14.90
CA MET A 38 0.38 -16.63 -14.57
C MET A 38 -0.60 -17.12 -13.48
N GLN A 39 -0.89 -18.42 -13.44
CA GLN A 39 -1.73 -19.02 -12.41
C GLN A 39 -1.09 -18.89 -11.02
N GLN A 40 0.23 -19.12 -10.93
CA GLN A 40 0.97 -18.97 -9.68
C GLN A 40 1.03 -17.51 -9.21
N ILE A 41 1.22 -16.57 -10.15
CA ILE A 41 1.19 -15.13 -9.84
C ILE A 41 -0.17 -14.73 -9.26
N LEU A 42 -1.26 -15.11 -9.94
CA LEU A 42 -2.62 -14.80 -9.46
C LEU A 42 -2.94 -15.48 -8.12
N LEU A 43 -2.44 -16.70 -7.89
CA LEU A 43 -2.59 -17.37 -6.60
C LEU A 43 -1.90 -16.59 -5.47
N ILE A 44 -0.66 -16.14 -5.69
CA ILE A 44 0.06 -15.28 -4.74
C ILE A 44 -0.72 -14.01 -4.45
N GLN A 45 -1.23 -13.33 -5.49
CA GLN A 45 -1.99 -12.09 -5.34
C GLN A 45 -3.34 -12.28 -4.63
N SER A 46 -3.99 -13.43 -4.84
CA SER A 46 -5.21 -13.78 -4.11
C SER A 46 -4.94 -14.05 -2.63
N ALA A 47 -3.85 -14.75 -2.30
CA ALA A 47 -3.43 -15.00 -0.93
C ALA A 47 -3.03 -13.70 -0.22
N PHE A 48 -2.31 -12.82 -0.91
CA PHE A 48 -1.96 -11.48 -0.43
C PHE A 48 -3.22 -10.68 -0.07
N SER A 49 -4.20 -10.63 -0.99
CA SER A 49 -5.45 -9.90 -0.76
C SER A 49 -6.23 -10.47 0.43
N ALA A 50 -6.30 -11.79 0.56
CA ALA A 50 -6.95 -12.45 1.70
C ALA A 50 -6.23 -12.14 3.02
N LEU A 51 -4.90 -12.12 3.00
CA LEU A 51 -4.07 -11.80 4.17
C LEU A 51 -4.29 -10.36 4.62
N VAL A 52 -4.32 -9.40 3.70
CA VAL A 52 -4.54 -7.98 4.03
C VAL A 52 -5.88 -7.80 4.75
N VAL A 53 -6.95 -8.42 4.24
CA VAL A 53 -8.28 -8.39 4.87
C VAL A 53 -8.27 -9.06 6.25
N LEU A 54 -7.61 -10.21 6.36
CA LEU A 54 -7.51 -10.94 7.62
C LEU A 54 -6.77 -10.12 8.69
N PHE A 55 -5.74 -9.37 8.28
CA PHE A 55 -4.88 -8.61 9.19
C PHE A 55 -5.34 -7.18 9.44
N GLU A 56 -6.27 -6.61 8.66
CA GLU A 56 -6.79 -5.25 8.89
C GLU A 56 -7.38 -5.07 10.29
N ILE A 57 -8.19 -6.02 10.77
CA ILE A 57 -8.82 -5.89 12.10
C ILE A 57 -7.78 -6.08 13.21
N PRO A 58 -6.93 -7.14 13.19
CA PRO A 58 -5.84 -7.29 14.16
C PRO A 58 -4.86 -6.11 14.17
N SER A 59 -4.49 -5.57 13.00
CA SER A 59 -3.53 -4.48 12.90
C SER A 59 -4.11 -3.17 13.42
N GLY A 60 -5.39 -2.89 13.16
CA GLY A 60 -6.10 -1.75 13.73
C GLY A 60 -6.13 -1.81 15.26
N TYR A 61 -6.52 -2.96 15.82
CA TYR A 61 -6.50 -3.18 17.26
C TYR A 61 -5.08 -3.02 17.86
N PHE A 62 -4.07 -3.56 17.17
CA PHE A 62 -2.68 -3.42 17.58
C PHE A 62 -2.24 -1.93 17.58
N SER A 63 -2.65 -1.15 16.58
CA SER A 63 -2.42 0.29 16.49
C SER A 63 -3.01 1.07 17.67
N ASP A 64 -4.23 0.70 18.06
CA ASP A 64 -4.94 1.38 19.15
C ASP A 64 -4.37 1.01 20.54
N VAL A 65 -4.01 -0.26 20.75
CA VAL A 65 -3.52 -0.76 22.04
C VAL A 65 -2.04 -0.46 22.23
N VAL A 66 -1.19 -0.98 21.34
CA VAL A 66 0.28 -0.88 21.46
C VAL A 66 0.74 0.53 21.13
N GLY A 67 0.11 1.16 20.14
CA GLY A 67 0.34 2.55 19.78
C GLY A 67 0.67 2.74 18.32
N ARG A 68 0.33 3.93 17.84
CA ARG A 68 0.36 4.23 16.41
C ARG A 68 1.80 4.33 15.91
N LYS A 69 2.69 4.94 16.70
CA LYS A 69 4.12 5.01 16.36
C LYS A 69 4.75 3.63 16.20
N LEU A 70 4.55 2.75 17.20
CA LEU A 70 5.15 1.41 17.18
C LEU A 70 4.60 0.57 16.02
N THR A 71 3.30 0.68 15.77
CA THR A 71 2.63 0.00 14.65
C THR A 71 3.14 0.50 13.31
N MET A 72 3.34 1.81 13.16
CA MET A 72 3.95 2.41 11.97
C MET A 72 5.38 1.91 11.74
N ILE A 73 6.20 1.84 12.80
CA ILE A 73 7.58 1.32 12.72
C ILE A 73 7.57 -0.15 12.29
N ALA A 74 6.71 -0.98 12.90
CA ALA A 74 6.57 -2.39 12.54
C ALA A 74 6.15 -2.55 11.07
N GLY A 75 5.17 -1.78 10.62
CA GLY A 75 4.76 -1.74 9.22
C GLY A 75 5.91 -1.36 8.27
N CYS A 76 6.64 -0.29 8.56
CA CYS A 76 7.79 0.14 7.74
C CYS A 76 8.90 -0.94 7.71
N ALA A 77 9.18 -1.58 8.84
CA ALA A 77 10.15 -2.67 8.92
C ALA A 77 9.71 -3.89 8.11
N LEU A 78 8.43 -4.28 8.19
CA LEU A 78 7.87 -5.37 7.39
C LEU A 78 7.87 -5.03 5.89
N SER A 79 7.58 -3.79 5.50
CA SER A 79 7.69 -3.35 4.09
C SER A 79 9.12 -3.50 3.59
N CYS A 80 10.10 -3.00 4.34
CA CYS A 80 11.51 -3.14 4.00
C CYS A 80 11.94 -4.61 3.93
N ALA A 81 11.50 -5.45 4.88
CA ALA A 81 11.79 -6.88 4.88
C ALA A 81 11.15 -7.60 3.69
N GLY A 82 9.90 -7.28 3.34
CA GLY A 82 9.21 -7.86 2.20
C GLY A 82 9.91 -7.54 0.86
N PHE A 83 10.32 -6.29 0.66
CA PHE A 83 11.09 -5.91 -0.55
C PHE A 83 12.51 -6.48 -0.56
N ALA A 84 13.16 -6.59 0.60
CA ALA A 84 14.45 -7.27 0.72
C ALA A 84 14.32 -8.75 0.35
N LEU A 85 13.31 -9.46 0.87
CA LEU A 85 13.01 -10.84 0.51
C LEU A 85 12.76 -10.96 -0.99
N TYR A 86 11.97 -10.06 -1.58
CA TYR A 86 11.73 -9.99 -3.02
C TYR A 86 13.00 -9.90 -3.86
N SER A 87 13.97 -9.12 -3.39
CA SER A 87 15.22 -8.88 -4.10
C SER A 87 16.04 -10.16 -4.29
N PHE A 88 15.96 -11.07 -3.32
CA PHE A 88 16.67 -12.36 -3.32
C PHE A 88 15.76 -13.57 -3.57
N ALA A 89 14.45 -13.36 -3.69
CA ALA A 89 13.49 -14.43 -3.89
C ALA A 89 13.69 -15.13 -5.23
N GLU A 90 13.51 -16.45 -5.20
CA GLU A 90 13.48 -17.32 -6.36
C GLU A 90 12.39 -18.37 -6.18
N GLY A 91 11.75 -18.75 -7.29
CA GLY A 91 10.66 -19.72 -7.29
C GLY A 91 9.41 -19.26 -6.53
N PHE A 92 8.37 -20.09 -6.58
CA PHE A 92 7.05 -19.77 -6.04
C PHE A 92 7.07 -19.37 -4.56
N TRP A 93 7.71 -20.19 -3.71
CA TRP A 93 7.67 -20.00 -2.25
C TRP A 93 8.44 -18.77 -1.79
N GLY A 94 9.54 -18.40 -2.45
CA GLY A 94 10.27 -17.17 -2.13
C GLY A 94 9.40 -15.93 -2.34
N PHE A 95 8.72 -15.86 -3.48
CA PHE A 95 7.78 -14.77 -3.77
C PHE A 95 6.54 -14.80 -2.89
N PHE A 96 6.01 -15.99 -2.60
CA PHE A 96 4.87 -16.14 -1.70
C PHE A 96 5.17 -15.56 -0.32
N ILE A 97 6.31 -15.91 0.28
CA ILE A 97 6.71 -15.38 1.61
C ILE A 97 6.95 -13.87 1.56
N ALA A 98 7.60 -13.37 0.50
CA ALA A 98 7.81 -11.94 0.31
C ALA A 98 6.48 -11.17 0.26
N GLU A 99 5.50 -11.69 -0.50
CA GLU A 99 4.15 -11.11 -0.58
C GLU A 99 3.38 -11.20 0.72
N MET A 100 3.42 -12.32 1.44
CA MET A 100 2.74 -12.40 2.73
C MET A 100 3.34 -11.39 3.72
N THR A 101 4.66 -11.18 3.67
CA THR A 101 5.33 -10.16 4.50
C THR A 101 4.86 -8.74 4.14
N LEU A 102 4.74 -8.43 2.84
CA LEU A 102 4.21 -7.14 2.37
C LEU A 102 2.73 -6.97 2.71
N GLY A 103 1.92 -8.02 2.65
CA GLY A 103 0.51 -7.98 3.03
C GLY A 103 0.33 -7.62 4.50
N CYS A 104 1.09 -8.25 5.39
CA CYS A 104 1.16 -7.85 6.80
C CYS A 104 1.61 -6.39 6.96
N ALA A 105 2.64 -5.96 6.23
CA ALA A 105 3.11 -4.58 6.28
C ALA A 105 2.01 -3.58 5.91
N ILE A 106 1.26 -3.87 4.85
CA ILE A 106 0.16 -3.01 4.37
C ILE A 106 -0.94 -2.91 5.43
N SER A 107 -1.36 -4.01 6.04
CA SER A 107 -2.37 -3.97 7.10
C SER A 107 -1.91 -3.15 8.31
N PHE A 108 -0.64 -3.23 8.71
CA PHE A 108 -0.11 -2.44 9.85
C PHE A 108 -0.07 -0.95 9.56
N ILE A 109 0.23 -0.57 8.33
CA ILE A 109 0.33 0.84 7.96
C ILE A 109 -1.04 1.43 7.62
N SER A 110 -1.90 0.65 6.96
CA SER A 110 -3.29 1.03 6.65
C SER A 110 -4.01 1.47 7.92
N GLY A 111 -4.68 2.62 7.87
CA GLY A 111 -5.37 3.20 9.02
C GLY A 111 -4.43 3.88 10.01
N THR A 112 -3.29 3.28 10.37
CA THR A 112 -2.31 3.88 11.28
C THR A 112 -1.73 5.18 10.71
N ASP A 113 -1.45 5.22 9.40
CA ASP A 113 -0.91 6.41 8.74
C ASP A 113 -1.86 7.61 8.79
N SER A 114 -3.11 7.41 8.37
CA SER A 114 -4.19 8.41 8.44
C SER A 114 -4.47 8.84 9.88
N ALA A 115 -4.49 7.88 10.80
CA ALA A 115 -4.77 8.15 12.20
C ALA A 115 -3.68 9.04 12.83
N ILE A 116 -2.39 8.78 12.59
CA ILE A 116 -1.29 9.63 13.10
C ILE A 116 -1.45 11.07 12.63
N VAL A 117 -1.77 11.28 11.35
CA VAL A 117 -1.96 12.61 10.78
C VAL A 117 -3.18 13.29 11.40
N TYR A 118 -4.32 12.57 11.47
CA TYR A 118 -5.56 13.11 12.02
C TYR A 118 -5.41 13.52 13.48
N ASP A 119 -4.90 12.65 14.36
CA ASP A 119 -4.75 12.97 15.78
C ASP A 119 -3.69 14.06 16.01
N SER A 120 -2.65 14.12 15.17
CA SER A 120 -1.64 15.20 15.25
C SER A 120 -2.25 16.55 14.86
N LEU A 121 -3.11 16.59 13.84
CA LEU A 121 -3.87 17.81 13.48
C LEU A 121 -4.91 18.17 14.53
N LEU A 122 -5.58 17.18 15.10
CA LEU A 122 -6.52 17.35 16.21
C LEU A 122 -5.83 18.00 17.42
N ALA A 123 -4.65 17.50 17.80
CA ALA A 123 -3.84 18.05 18.90
C ALA A 123 -3.40 19.51 18.65
N LEU A 124 -3.31 19.92 17.38
CA LEU A 124 -2.97 21.29 16.98
C LEU A 124 -4.20 22.19 16.75
N GLY A 125 -5.43 21.67 16.89
CA GLY A 125 -6.66 22.40 16.58
C GLY A 125 -6.86 22.67 15.08
N LYS A 126 -6.22 21.89 14.19
CA LYS A 126 -6.15 22.09 12.73
C LYS A 126 -6.85 20.99 11.93
N GLN A 127 -7.93 20.42 12.47
CA GLN A 127 -8.64 19.28 11.86
C GLN A 127 -9.15 19.59 10.43
N SER A 128 -9.53 20.84 10.16
CA SER A 128 -9.97 21.29 8.84
C SER A 128 -8.88 21.19 7.76
N GLU A 129 -7.61 21.10 8.14
CA GLU A 129 -6.50 20.92 7.21
C GLU A 129 -6.32 19.46 6.76
N TYR A 130 -6.97 18.48 7.40
CA TYR A 130 -6.81 17.06 7.10
C TYR A 130 -7.16 16.73 5.65
N SER A 131 -8.32 17.16 5.16
CA SER A 131 -8.74 16.92 3.78
C SER A 131 -7.79 17.56 2.76
N LYS A 132 -7.23 18.74 3.08
CA LYS A 132 -6.23 19.41 2.24
C LYS A 132 -4.91 18.64 2.22
N PHE A 133 -4.50 18.06 3.36
CA PHE A 133 -3.32 17.21 3.45
C PHE A 133 -3.48 15.94 2.61
N GLU A 134 -4.59 15.21 2.77
CA GLU A 134 -4.88 13.99 1.97
C GLU A 134 -4.94 14.30 0.48
N GLY A 135 -5.64 15.36 0.07
CA GLY A 135 -5.73 15.75 -1.34
C GLY A 135 -4.37 16.10 -1.94
N ARG A 136 -3.52 16.83 -1.20
CA ARG A 136 -2.15 17.15 -1.64
C ARG A 136 -1.30 15.91 -1.77
N LEU A 137 -1.40 14.99 -0.80
CA LEU A 137 -0.64 13.75 -0.82
C LEU A 137 -1.08 12.85 -1.97
N MET A 138 -2.38 12.73 -2.25
CA MET A 138 -2.88 11.94 -3.37
C MET A 138 -2.35 12.47 -4.71
N SER A 139 -2.35 13.79 -4.92
CA SER A 139 -1.81 14.40 -6.13
C SER A 139 -0.31 14.14 -6.29
N ILE A 140 0.47 14.35 -5.22
CA ILE A 140 1.92 14.16 -5.25
C ILE A 140 2.25 12.68 -5.41
N GLY A 141 1.54 11.82 -4.71
CA GLY A 141 1.73 10.39 -4.76
C GLY A 141 1.45 9.80 -6.14
N ASN A 142 0.38 10.20 -6.83
CA ASN A 142 0.13 9.78 -8.22
C ASN A 142 1.26 10.24 -9.17
N THR A 143 1.77 11.46 -8.95
CA THR A 143 2.91 11.98 -9.72
C THR A 143 4.18 11.19 -9.43
N SER A 144 4.43 10.87 -8.16
CA SER A 144 5.53 10.04 -7.69
C SER A 144 5.49 8.64 -8.28
N GLU A 145 4.32 8.00 -8.31
CA GLU A 145 4.13 6.67 -8.90
C GLU A 145 4.40 6.68 -10.42
N GLY A 146 3.97 7.73 -11.11
CA GLY A 146 4.26 7.89 -12.55
C GLY A 146 5.76 8.02 -12.82
N ILE A 147 6.46 8.85 -12.04
CA ILE A 147 7.92 8.99 -12.13
C ILE A 147 8.61 7.67 -11.76
N ALA A 148 8.17 7.01 -10.69
CA ALA A 148 8.71 5.73 -10.24
C ALA A 148 8.53 4.64 -11.29
N SER A 149 7.39 4.60 -11.99
CA SER A 149 7.13 3.63 -13.06
C SER A 149 8.11 3.76 -14.22
N ILE A 150 8.46 5.00 -14.61
CA ILE A 150 9.45 5.27 -15.66
C ILE A 150 10.85 4.85 -15.20
N ILE A 151 11.26 5.28 -14.00
CA ILE A 151 12.59 4.94 -13.44
C ILE A 151 12.70 3.43 -13.24
N GLY A 152 11.65 2.78 -12.74
CA GLY A 152 11.54 1.35 -12.57
C GLY A 152 11.70 0.58 -13.88
N GLY A 153 11.06 1.05 -14.96
CA GLY A 153 11.21 0.48 -16.30
C GLY A 153 12.65 0.60 -16.84
N LEU A 154 13.30 1.75 -16.60
CA LEU A 154 14.70 1.98 -17.00
C LEU A 154 15.67 1.10 -16.20
N LEU A 155 15.49 0.99 -14.88
CA LEU A 155 16.28 0.12 -14.02
C LEU A 155 16.14 -1.35 -14.41
N ALA A 156 14.91 -1.77 -14.72
CA ALA A 156 14.62 -3.12 -15.16
C ALA A 156 15.25 -3.48 -16.51
N ALA A 157 15.49 -2.49 -17.38
CA ALA A 157 16.21 -2.71 -18.64
C ALA A 157 17.70 -3.07 -18.43
N ILE A 158 18.29 -2.67 -17.30
CA ILE A 158 19.63 -3.10 -16.88
C ILE A 158 19.55 -4.50 -16.28
N SER A 159 18.63 -4.70 -15.32
CA SER A 159 18.33 -6.00 -14.72
C SER A 159 16.98 -5.94 -14.01
N LEU A 160 16.16 -6.98 -14.19
CA LEU A 160 14.84 -7.07 -13.58
C LEU A 160 14.87 -7.04 -12.04
N ARG A 161 16.01 -7.31 -11.40
CA ARG A 161 16.17 -7.22 -9.94
C ARG A 161 16.49 -5.81 -9.43
N MET A 162 17.02 -4.93 -10.29
CA MET A 162 17.45 -3.58 -9.87
C MET A 162 16.34 -2.74 -9.25
N PRO A 163 15.11 -2.69 -9.79
CA PRO A 163 14.02 -1.95 -9.16
C PRO A 163 13.78 -2.36 -7.71
N PHE A 164 13.87 -3.66 -7.40
CA PHE A 164 13.64 -4.20 -6.06
C PHE A 164 14.76 -3.82 -5.07
N TYR A 165 16.02 -3.84 -5.52
CA TYR A 165 17.14 -3.38 -4.68
C TYR A 165 17.02 -1.89 -4.34
N VAL A 166 16.70 -1.06 -5.35
CA VAL A 166 16.53 0.38 -5.13
C VAL A 166 15.32 0.66 -4.24
N GLU A 167 14.19 -0.01 -4.48
CA GLU A 167 12.98 0.09 -3.65
C GLU A 167 13.27 -0.27 -2.19
N THR A 168 13.98 -1.37 -1.96
CA THR A 168 14.41 -1.77 -0.60
C THR A 168 15.24 -0.67 0.07
N GLY A 169 16.17 -0.06 -0.68
CA GLY A 169 16.97 1.06 -0.18
C GLY A 169 16.13 2.30 0.16
N ILE A 170 15.15 2.63 -0.67
CA ILE A 170 14.21 3.74 -0.43
C ILE A 170 13.39 3.48 0.83
N LEU A 171 12.82 2.28 0.96
CA LEU A 171 11.99 1.91 2.10
C LEU A 171 12.77 1.79 3.40
N LEU A 172 14.07 1.49 3.35
CA LEU A 172 14.93 1.51 4.53
C LEU A 172 14.93 2.89 5.21
N PHE A 173 14.81 3.99 4.45
CA PHE A 173 14.71 5.34 5.00
C PHE A 173 13.38 5.61 5.73
N THR A 174 12.33 4.83 5.47
CA THR A 174 11.04 5.03 6.17
C THR A 174 11.11 4.64 7.64
N ILE A 175 11.99 3.70 8.01
CA ILE A 175 12.17 3.23 9.38
C ILE A 175 12.68 4.35 10.32
N PRO A 176 13.81 5.03 10.05
CA PRO A 176 14.27 6.13 10.91
C PRO A 176 13.26 7.28 10.94
N LEU A 177 12.59 7.59 9.82
CA LEU A 177 11.53 8.60 9.80
C LEU A 177 10.36 8.22 10.72
N ALA A 178 9.94 6.95 10.72
CA ALA A 178 8.90 6.46 11.62
C ALA A 178 9.36 6.46 13.09
N MET A 179 10.64 6.18 13.36
CA MET A 179 11.22 6.28 14.71
C MET A 179 11.23 7.71 15.26
N MET A 180 11.32 8.72 14.39
CA MET A 180 11.27 10.14 14.76
C MET A 180 9.84 10.65 15.02
N LEU A 181 8.80 9.87 14.70
CA LEU A 181 7.43 10.24 15.03
C LEU A 181 7.24 10.35 16.54
N THR A 182 6.39 11.27 16.95
CA THR A 182 5.92 11.39 18.33
C THR A 182 4.55 10.75 18.44
N GLU A 183 4.31 9.93 19.46
CA GLU A 183 3.00 9.31 19.67
C GLU A 183 1.96 10.43 19.85
N PRO A 184 0.94 10.53 18.97
CA PRO A 184 -0.08 11.56 19.10
C PRO A 184 -0.96 11.30 20.34
N PRO A 185 -1.55 12.35 20.94
CA PRO A 185 -2.41 12.18 22.09
C PRO A 185 -3.64 11.37 21.67
N ARG A 186 -3.81 10.20 22.28
CA ARG A 186 -4.93 9.33 22.00
C ARG A 186 -6.18 9.93 22.65
N THR A 187 -7.20 10.24 21.87
CA THR A 187 -8.57 10.20 22.40
C THR A 187 -8.80 8.74 22.78
N ARG A 188 -8.76 8.39 24.08
CA ARG A 188 -9.08 7.04 24.52
C ARG A 188 -10.50 6.74 24.05
N LEU A 189 -10.64 6.04 22.93
CA LEU A 189 -11.86 5.32 22.65
C LEU A 189 -11.98 4.29 23.76
N ASP A 190 -13.12 4.28 24.41
CA ASP A 190 -13.46 3.34 25.47
C ASP A 190 -13.15 1.92 24.96
N THR A 191 -12.09 1.29 25.48
CA THR A 191 -11.59 -0.01 25.01
C THR A 191 -12.62 -1.13 25.19
N SER A 192 -13.74 -0.85 25.88
CA SER A 192 -14.92 -1.71 25.92
C SER A 192 -15.65 -1.86 24.58
N LYS A 193 -15.44 -0.95 23.60
CA LYS A 193 -16.16 -0.94 22.30
C LYS A 193 -15.31 -1.25 21.07
N GLY A 194 -13.98 -1.29 21.18
CA GLY A 194 -13.05 -1.63 20.09
C GLY A 194 -12.82 -3.14 19.94
N ASN A 195 -13.89 -3.94 20.07
CA ASN A 195 -13.79 -5.39 20.04
C ASN A 195 -14.00 -5.89 18.61
N PHE A 196 -13.32 -6.97 18.21
CA PHE A 196 -13.57 -7.66 16.92
C PHE A 196 -15.07 -7.91 16.70
N HIS A 197 -15.79 -8.14 17.80
CA HIS A 197 -17.25 -8.26 17.84
C HIS A 197 -17.98 -7.03 17.28
N THR A 198 -17.62 -5.81 17.66
CA THR A 198 -18.24 -4.58 17.17
C THR A 198 -18.01 -4.40 15.66
N VAL A 199 -16.79 -4.69 15.19
CA VAL A 199 -16.48 -4.65 13.74
C VAL A 199 -17.30 -5.69 12.99
N TRP A 200 -17.40 -6.90 13.54
CA TRP A 200 -18.23 -7.97 12.98
C TRP A 200 -19.71 -7.61 12.96
N GLU A 201 -20.23 -6.99 14.03
CA GLU A 201 -21.61 -6.48 14.08
C GLU A 201 -21.86 -5.42 13.00
N ILE A 202 -20.92 -4.48 12.78
CA ILE A 202 -21.02 -3.48 11.71
C ILE A 202 -21.06 -4.17 10.33
N VAL A 203 -20.22 -5.19 10.11
CA VAL A 203 -20.22 -5.95 8.85
C VAL A 203 -21.54 -6.69 8.65
N VAL A 204 -22.03 -7.40 9.67
CA VAL A 204 -23.32 -8.12 9.60
C VAL A 204 -24.47 -7.16 9.36
N TYR A 205 -24.48 -6.03 10.08
CA TYR A 205 -25.47 -4.96 9.92
C TYR A 205 -25.43 -4.36 8.51
N ALA A 206 -24.26 -4.07 7.96
CA ALA A 206 -24.13 -3.54 6.60
C ALA A 206 -24.61 -4.53 5.53
N MET A 207 -24.42 -5.84 5.77
CA MET A 207 -24.78 -6.90 4.81
C MET A 207 -26.24 -7.37 4.91
N HIS A 208 -26.90 -7.19 6.05
CA HIS A 208 -28.27 -7.67 6.29
C HIS A 208 -29.29 -6.56 6.56
N GLY A 209 -28.86 -5.41 7.10
CA GLY A 209 -29.75 -4.32 7.54
C GLY A 209 -30.14 -3.33 6.46
N HIS A 210 -29.35 -3.18 5.39
CA HIS A 210 -29.55 -2.17 4.34
C HIS A 210 -29.23 -2.72 2.95
N SER A 211 -30.26 -2.98 2.14
CA SER A 211 -30.10 -3.56 0.79
C SER A 211 -29.26 -2.67 -0.14
N GLU A 212 -29.40 -1.35 -0.04
CA GLU A 212 -28.61 -0.40 -0.85
C GLU A 212 -27.12 -0.47 -0.48
N LEU A 213 -26.81 -0.45 0.82
CA LEU A 213 -25.43 -0.51 1.29
C LEU A 213 -24.76 -1.84 0.92
N LYS A 214 -25.48 -2.96 1.08
CA LYS A 214 -25.02 -4.29 0.65
C LYS A 214 -24.65 -4.30 -0.84
N TRP A 215 -25.55 -3.84 -1.70
CA TRP A 215 -25.30 -3.86 -3.15
C TRP A 215 -24.20 -2.88 -3.56
N LEU A 216 -24.09 -1.74 -2.89
CA LEU A 216 -23.01 -0.79 -3.13
C LEU A 216 -21.63 -1.37 -2.75
N ILE A 217 -21.55 -2.11 -1.64
CA ILE A 217 -20.35 -2.84 -1.24
C ILE A 217 -20.01 -3.90 -2.28
N VAL A 218 -20.97 -4.78 -2.63
CA VAL A 218 -20.77 -5.86 -3.60
C VAL A 218 -20.33 -5.32 -4.97
N TYR A 219 -21.01 -4.28 -5.46
CA TYR A 219 -20.67 -3.61 -6.70
C TYR A 219 -19.24 -3.04 -6.66
N SER A 220 -18.90 -2.30 -5.61
CA SER A 220 -17.57 -1.70 -5.46
C SER A 220 -16.47 -2.76 -5.37
N SER A 221 -16.73 -3.89 -4.71
CA SER A 221 -15.80 -5.02 -4.64
C SER A 221 -15.58 -5.66 -6.02
N ILE A 222 -16.64 -5.89 -6.80
CA ILE A 222 -16.55 -6.47 -8.14
C ILE A 222 -15.78 -5.54 -9.09
N VAL A 223 -16.09 -4.24 -9.07
CA VAL A 223 -15.41 -3.25 -9.90
C VAL A 223 -13.92 -3.18 -9.53
N ASN A 224 -13.57 -3.09 -8.25
CA ASN A 224 -12.18 -3.06 -7.81
C ASN A 224 -11.42 -4.35 -8.19
N ALA A 225 -12.02 -5.53 -7.97
CA ALA A 225 -11.41 -6.81 -8.32
C ALA A 225 -11.14 -6.92 -9.83
N SER A 226 -12.07 -6.43 -10.66
CA SER A 226 -11.93 -6.41 -12.11
C SER A 226 -10.79 -5.50 -12.56
N THR A 227 -10.75 -4.26 -12.03
CA THR A 227 -9.70 -3.28 -12.35
C THR A 227 -8.31 -3.76 -11.91
N LEU A 228 -8.20 -4.33 -10.70
CA LEU A 228 -6.93 -4.89 -10.21
C LEU A 228 -6.45 -6.07 -11.04
N THR A 229 -7.36 -6.95 -11.45
CA THR A 229 -7.01 -8.09 -12.32
C THR A 229 -6.42 -7.60 -13.64
N MET A 230 -6.99 -6.55 -14.23
CA MET A 230 -6.51 -5.98 -15.50
C MET A 230 -5.07 -5.46 -15.43
N VAL A 231 -4.64 -4.93 -14.26
CA VAL A 231 -3.25 -4.49 -14.04
C VAL A 231 -2.25 -5.65 -14.20
N TRP A 232 -2.60 -6.86 -13.75
CA TRP A 232 -1.71 -8.02 -13.85
C TRP A 232 -1.54 -8.53 -15.29
N PHE A 233 -2.48 -8.25 -16.18
CA PHE A 233 -2.44 -8.67 -17.59
C PHE A 233 -1.83 -7.62 -18.54
N ILE A 234 -1.63 -6.38 -18.08
CA ILE A 234 -1.11 -5.32 -18.96
C ILE A 234 0.32 -5.62 -19.44
N GLN A 235 1.19 -6.11 -18.56
CA GLN A 235 2.60 -6.38 -18.92
C GLN A 235 2.72 -7.56 -19.90
N PRO A 236 2.05 -8.72 -19.70
CA PRO A 236 2.00 -9.77 -20.70
C PRO A 236 1.44 -9.30 -22.06
N TYR A 237 0.41 -8.47 -22.05
CA TYR A 237 -0.18 -7.92 -23.27
C TYR A 237 0.81 -7.04 -24.04
N LEU A 238 1.50 -6.11 -23.37
CA LEU A 238 2.51 -5.26 -23.98
C LEU A 238 3.69 -6.07 -24.55
N LYS A 239 4.06 -7.16 -23.87
CA LYS A 239 5.08 -8.10 -24.37
C LYS A 239 4.64 -8.81 -25.65
N LEU A 240 3.37 -9.25 -25.72
CA LEU A 240 2.81 -9.84 -26.93
C LEU A 240 2.71 -8.83 -28.08
N ALA A 241 2.48 -7.55 -27.78
CA ALA A 241 2.50 -6.47 -28.76
C ALA A 241 3.92 -6.13 -29.28
N GLY A 242 4.97 -6.78 -28.76
CA GLY A 242 6.36 -6.58 -29.20
C GLY A 242 7.00 -5.29 -28.68
N LEU A 243 6.44 -4.66 -27.64
CA LEU A 243 6.96 -3.40 -27.11
C LEU A 243 8.21 -3.64 -26.23
N PRO A 244 9.21 -2.74 -26.28
CA PRO A 244 10.37 -2.84 -25.41
C PRO A 244 10.01 -2.53 -23.94
N ILE A 245 10.75 -3.12 -22.99
CA ILE A 245 10.47 -3.04 -21.54
C ILE A 245 10.38 -1.59 -21.02
N TRP A 246 11.16 -0.66 -21.57
CA TRP A 246 11.12 0.75 -21.14
C TRP A 246 9.79 1.45 -21.45
N TRP A 247 8.99 0.94 -22.39
CA TRP A 247 7.63 1.44 -22.65
C TRP A 247 6.61 1.01 -21.59
N PHE A 248 6.90 -0.01 -20.78
CA PHE A 248 5.93 -0.57 -19.83
C PHE A 248 5.63 0.44 -18.72
N GLY A 249 6.66 1.17 -18.28
CA GLY A 249 6.49 2.29 -17.35
C GLY A 249 5.62 3.41 -17.93
N VAL A 250 5.83 3.78 -19.20
CA VAL A 250 5.05 4.82 -19.89
C VAL A 250 3.58 4.41 -20.10
N ALA A 251 3.34 3.14 -20.42
CA ALA A 251 1.99 2.61 -20.60
C ALA A 251 1.18 2.61 -19.30
N LEU A 252 1.82 2.27 -18.17
CA LEU A 252 1.18 2.32 -16.86
C LEU A 252 0.84 3.76 -16.45
N VAL A 253 1.74 4.71 -16.66
CA VAL A 253 1.53 6.14 -16.34
C VAL A 253 0.24 6.66 -17.00
N ASN A 254 -0.02 6.33 -18.27
CA ASN A 254 -1.24 6.76 -18.98
C ASN A 254 -2.53 6.25 -18.33
N ARG A 255 -2.50 5.11 -17.64
CA ARG A 255 -3.66 4.57 -16.90
C ARG A 255 -4.01 5.44 -15.68
N HIS A 256 -2.99 5.90 -14.94
CA HIS A 256 -3.23 6.72 -13.75
C HIS A 256 -3.82 8.10 -14.11
N PHE A 257 -3.43 8.67 -15.26
CA PHE A 257 -3.99 9.93 -15.74
C PHE A 257 -5.44 9.80 -16.24
N THR A 258 -5.86 8.62 -16.71
CA THR A 258 -7.25 8.37 -17.14
C THR A 258 -8.20 8.10 -15.96
N ASP A 259 -7.71 7.56 -14.85
CA ASP A 259 -8.48 7.44 -13.60
C ASP A 259 -8.69 8.82 -12.91
N ILE A 260 -7.81 9.79 -13.15
CA ILE A 260 -7.92 11.16 -12.59
C ILE A 260 -8.97 12.00 -13.32
N SER A 261 -9.24 11.74 -14.60
CA SER A 261 -10.25 12.49 -15.37
C SER A 261 -11.69 12.00 -15.17
N THR A 262 -11.87 10.89 -14.45
CA THR A 262 -13.17 10.21 -14.28
C THR A 262 -13.70 10.22 -12.84
N ARG A 263 -13.06 10.95 -11.92
CA ARG A 263 -13.54 11.17 -10.54
C ARG A 263 -13.83 12.63 -10.24
#